data_AF-A0AAU0QPA8-F1
#
_entry.id   AF-A0AAU0QPA8-F1
#
_cell.length_a   1.000
_cell.length_b   1.000
_cell.length_c   1.000
_cell.angle_alpha   90.00
_cell.angle_beta   90.00
_cell.angle_gamma   90.00
#
_symmetry.space_group_name_H-M   'P 1'
#
loop_
_entity.id
_entity.type
_entity.pdbx_description
1 polymer ?
#
loop_
_entity_poly.entity_id
_entity_poly.type
_entity_poly.pdbx_seq_one_letter_code
_entity_poly.pdbx_strand_id
1 'polypeptide(L)'
;MKIISELELKKMIELEKDNLVVRKDISDEKLKRFLSYYEFFTNNVIDLVGKEDKNTILYSKYYWYTKYKKRYFEVYGYDAGIEQEGFKLLEELENELEDGIDWVIIQDIEERGK
;
A
#
# COMPACT_ATOMS: atom_id res chain seq x y z
N MET A 1 14.58 7.11 -4.02
CA MET A 1 13.50 6.17 -3.69
C MET A 1 12.53 6.08 -4.87
N LYS A 2 11.94 4.90 -5.11
CA LYS A 2 10.88 4.71 -6.11
C LYS A 2 9.61 4.17 -5.44
N ILE A 3 8.46 4.34 -6.07
CA ILE A 3 7.24 3.61 -5.73
C ILE A 3 7.15 2.40 -6.66
N ILE A 4 6.95 1.21 -6.10
CA ILE A 4 6.81 -0.03 -6.87
C ILE A 4 5.50 0.04 -7.67
N SER A 5 5.63 0.05 -8.99
CA SER A 5 4.50 0.14 -9.92
C SER A 5 3.65 -1.13 -9.91
N GLU A 6 2.43 -1.05 -10.47
CA GLU A 6 1.55 -2.24 -10.59
C GLU A 6 2.24 -3.38 -11.35
N LEU A 7 3.02 -3.04 -12.38
CA LEU A 7 3.72 -4.02 -13.21
C LEU A 7 4.85 -4.72 -12.43
N GLU A 8 5.64 -3.96 -11.66
CA GLU A 8 6.69 -4.53 -10.80
C GLU A 8 6.08 -5.40 -9.71
N LEU A 9 5.00 -4.91 -9.08
CA LEU A 9 4.33 -5.62 -8.00
C LEU A 9 3.75 -6.96 -8.46
N LYS A 10 3.09 -7.01 -9.63
CA LYS A 10 2.59 -8.27 -10.20
C LYS A 10 3.71 -9.30 -10.39
N LYS A 11 4.88 -8.86 -10.88
CA LYS A 11 6.04 -9.74 -11.03
C LYS A 11 6.56 -10.24 -9.69
N MET A 12 6.58 -9.37 -8.67
CA MET A 12 6.97 -9.77 -7.31
C MET A 12 6.02 -10.84 -6.76
N ILE A 13 4.70 -10.61 -6.84
CA ILE A 13 3.68 -11.58 -6.38
C ILE A 13 3.84 -12.94 -7.08
N GLU A 14 4.05 -12.94 -8.40
CA GLU A 14 4.28 -14.18 -9.16
C GLU A 14 5.55 -14.92 -8.70
N LEU A 15 6.64 -14.20 -8.41
CA LEU A 15 7.91 -14.76 -7.95
C LEU A 15 7.82 -15.33 -6.53
N GLU A 16 7.13 -14.63 -5.63
CA GLU A 16 6.93 -15.08 -4.24
C GLU A 16 5.95 -16.26 -4.14
N LYS A 17 5.25 -16.60 -5.24
CA LYS A 17 4.14 -17.56 -5.25
C LYS A 17 3.09 -17.24 -4.17
N ASP A 18 2.94 -15.95 -3.87
CA ASP A 18 1.99 -15.50 -2.86
C ASP A 18 0.57 -15.67 -3.40
N ASN A 19 -0.24 -16.42 -2.67
CA ASN A 19 -1.65 -16.58 -2.98
C ASN A 19 -2.41 -15.43 -2.33
N LEU A 20 -2.54 -14.34 -3.09
CA LEU A 20 -3.35 -13.19 -2.67
C LEU A 20 -4.73 -13.67 -2.19
N VAL A 21 -5.15 -13.14 -1.04
CA VAL A 21 -6.44 -13.51 -0.44
C VAL A 21 -7.57 -13.10 -1.37
N VAL A 22 -8.36 -14.07 -1.82
CA VAL A 22 -9.52 -13.80 -2.68
C VAL A 22 -10.69 -13.30 -1.83
N ARG A 23 -10.91 -11.99 -1.82
CA ARG A 23 -12.08 -11.35 -1.18
C ARG A 23 -13.33 -11.45 -2.06
N LYS A 24 -14.24 -12.37 -1.74
CA LYS A 24 -15.49 -12.59 -2.50
C LYS A 24 -16.61 -11.59 -2.14
N ASP A 25 -16.45 -10.91 -1.02
CA ASP A 25 -17.34 -9.90 -0.45
C ASP A 25 -17.22 -8.53 -1.14
N ILE A 26 -16.10 -8.27 -1.82
CA ILE A 26 -15.87 -7.03 -2.57
C ILE A 26 -16.20 -7.25 -4.04
N SER A 27 -17.22 -6.55 -4.54
CA SER A 27 -17.66 -6.61 -5.95
C SER A 27 -16.84 -5.69 -6.87
N ASP A 28 -16.25 -4.61 -6.34
CA ASP A 28 -15.43 -3.70 -7.13
C ASP A 28 -14.04 -4.31 -7.38
N GLU A 29 -13.80 -4.78 -8.60
CA GLU A 29 -12.55 -5.46 -8.97
C GLU A 29 -11.31 -4.56 -8.85
N LYS A 30 -11.45 -3.24 -9.00
CA LYS A 30 -10.34 -2.29 -8.84
C LYS A 30 -9.99 -2.13 -7.36
N LEU A 31 -10.99 -1.96 -6.51
CA LEU A 31 -10.83 -1.91 -5.06
C LEU A 31 -10.17 -3.18 -4.52
N LYS A 32 -10.71 -4.33 -4.93
CA LYS A 32 -10.19 -5.65 -4.57
C LYS A 32 -8.72 -5.80 -4.93
N ARG A 33 -8.36 -5.38 -6.14
CA ARG A 33 -6.97 -5.40 -6.61
C ARG A 33 -6.05 -4.51 -5.77
N PHE A 34 -6.46 -3.28 -5.47
CA PHE A 34 -5.67 -2.38 -4.62
C PHE A 34 -5.52 -2.89 -3.19
N LEU A 35 -6.57 -3.50 -2.63
CA LEU A 35 -6.49 -4.16 -1.33
C LEU A 35 -5.44 -5.28 -1.35
N SER A 36 -5.48 -6.16 -2.36
CA SER A 36 -4.49 -7.24 -2.46
C SER A 36 -3.05 -6.73 -2.58
N TYR A 37 -2.84 -5.58 -3.23
CA TYR A 37 -1.52 -4.95 -3.31
C TYR A 37 -1.03 -4.41 -1.98
N TYR A 38 -1.91 -3.73 -1.25
CA TYR A 38 -1.62 -3.31 0.12
C TYR A 38 -1.30 -4.51 1.02
N GLU A 39 -2.15 -5.55 0.99
CA GLU A 39 -2.00 -6.76 1.80
C GLU A 39 -0.70 -7.52 1.47
N PHE A 40 -0.28 -7.56 0.21
CA PHE A 40 1.00 -8.16 -0.18
C PHE A 40 2.17 -7.51 0.58
N PHE A 41 2.24 -6.18 0.59
CA PHE A 41 3.29 -5.50 1.35
C PHE A 41 3.18 -5.78 2.84
N THR A 42 1.98 -5.65 3.42
CA THR A 42 1.75 -5.89 4.85
C THR A 42 2.19 -7.29 5.30
N ASN A 43 1.92 -8.31 4.50
CA ASN A 43 2.20 -9.69 4.87
C ASN A 43 3.64 -10.13 4.58
N ASN A 44 4.35 -9.43 3.70
CA ASN A 44 5.67 -9.84 3.22
C ASN A 44 6.79 -8.84 3.54
N VAL A 45 6.57 -7.81 4.40
CA VAL A 45 7.59 -6.78 4.70
C VAL A 45 8.96 -7.40 5.02
N ILE A 46 9.00 -8.39 5.91
CA ILE A 46 10.25 -9.03 6.37
C ILE A 46 10.98 -9.70 5.20
N ASP A 47 10.26 -10.44 4.35
CA ASP A 47 10.84 -11.17 3.22
C ASP A 47 11.28 -10.24 2.09
N LEU A 48 10.59 -9.10 1.94
CA LEU A 48 10.90 -8.08 0.94
C LEU A 48 12.14 -7.26 1.30
N VAL A 49 12.41 -7.00 2.59
CA VAL A 49 13.59 -6.20 3.03
C VAL A 49 14.92 -6.83 2.60
N GLY A 50 14.97 -8.15 2.36
CA GLY A 50 16.15 -8.81 1.79
C GLY A 50 16.33 -8.62 0.27
N LYS A 51 15.34 -8.04 -0.42
CA LYS A 51 15.24 -7.98 -1.89
C LYS A 51 15.08 -6.56 -2.43
N GLU A 52 14.54 -5.65 -1.64
CA GLU A 52 14.31 -4.25 -2.00
C GLU A 52 14.56 -3.36 -0.77
N ASP A 53 14.87 -2.10 -1.03
CA ASP A 53 15.11 -1.10 0.01
C ASP A 53 13.89 -0.93 0.93
N LYS A 54 14.11 -0.88 2.25
CA LYS A 54 13.04 -0.78 3.27
C LYS A 54 12.15 0.44 3.04
N ASN A 55 12.75 1.59 2.72
CA ASN A 55 11.98 2.80 2.45
C ASN A 55 11.08 2.59 1.23
N THR A 56 11.64 2.04 0.15
CA THR A 56 10.88 1.68 -1.06
C THR A 56 9.69 0.76 -0.75
N ILE A 57 9.84 -0.22 0.14
CA ILE A 57 8.76 -1.13 0.57
C ILE A 57 7.68 -0.36 1.35
N LEU A 58 8.05 0.40 2.37
CA LEU A 58 7.10 1.09 3.26
C LEU A 58 6.34 2.20 2.52
N TYR A 59 7.01 2.99 1.69
CA TYR A 59 6.33 4.00 0.87
C TYR A 59 5.43 3.38 -0.20
N SER A 60 5.81 2.23 -0.76
CA SER A 60 4.94 1.49 -1.68
C SER A 60 3.70 0.93 -0.97
N LYS A 61 3.85 0.40 0.25
CA LYS A 61 2.73 -0.03 1.11
C LYS A 61 1.74 1.12 1.31
N TYR A 62 2.22 2.29 1.72
CA TYR A 62 1.39 3.48 1.92
C TYR A 62 0.73 3.98 0.63
N TYR A 63 1.45 3.96 -0.49
CA TYR A 63 0.90 4.31 -1.80
C TYR A 63 -0.28 3.41 -2.19
N TRP A 64 -0.12 2.08 -2.08
CA TRP A 64 -1.19 1.15 -2.43
C TRP A 64 -2.38 1.23 -1.47
N TYR A 65 -2.11 1.49 -0.19
CA TYR A 65 -3.17 1.80 0.77
C TYR A 65 -3.97 3.05 0.36
N THR A 66 -3.30 4.13 -0.03
CA THR A 66 -3.97 5.38 -0.45
C THR A 66 -4.87 5.15 -1.66
N LYS A 67 -4.42 4.33 -2.64
CA LYS A 67 -5.24 3.92 -3.79
C LYS A 67 -6.45 3.09 -3.37
N TYR A 68 -6.27 2.15 -2.44
CA TYR A 68 -7.36 1.36 -1.85
C TYR A 68 -8.37 2.26 -1.12
N LYS A 69 -7.92 3.09 -0.17
CA LYS A 69 -8.74 4.03 0.61
C LYS A 69 -9.61 4.90 -0.27
N LYS A 70 -9.01 5.57 -1.27
CA LYS A 70 -9.78 6.44 -2.17
C LYS A 70 -10.88 5.67 -2.90
N ARG A 71 -10.52 4.52 -3.49
CA ARG A 71 -11.49 3.70 -4.22
C ARG A 71 -12.58 3.18 -3.27
N TYR A 72 -12.24 2.86 -2.03
CA TYR A 72 -13.19 2.44 -1.02
C TYR A 72 -14.21 3.55 -0.76
N PHE A 73 -13.75 4.79 -0.53
CA PHE A 73 -14.64 5.93 -0.30
C PHE A 73 -15.51 6.28 -1.51
N GLU A 74 -15.02 6.09 -2.72
CA GLU A 74 -15.82 6.25 -3.95
C GLU A 74 -16.96 5.21 -4.04
N VAL A 75 -16.73 3.98 -3.57
CA VAL A 75 -17.67 2.86 -3.72
C VAL A 75 -18.66 2.77 -2.55
N TYR A 76 -18.17 2.94 -1.32
CA TYR A 76 -18.94 2.70 -0.09
C TYR A 76 -19.20 3.97 0.73
N GLY A 77 -18.60 5.11 0.35
CA GLY A 77 -18.64 6.33 1.13
C GLY A 77 -17.54 6.40 2.19
N TYR A 78 -17.47 7.53 2.88
CA TYR A 78 -16.46 7.78 3.91
C TYR A 78 -16.58 6.78 5.07
N ASP A 79 -15.43 6.24 5.49
CA ASP A 79 -15.30 5.36 6.65
C ASP A 79 -14.15 5.88 7.52
N ALA A 80 -14.46 6.21 8.78
CA ALA A 80 -13.49 6.78 9.71
C ALA A 80 -12.41 5.77 10.13
N GLY A 81 -12.71 4.47 10.14
CA GLY A 81 -11.74 3.43 10.44
C GLY A 81 -10.71 3.28 9.32
N ILE A 82 -11.16 3.36 8.07
CA ILE A 82 -10.26 3.41 6.90
C ILE A 82 -9.44 4.71 6.91
N GLU A 83 -10.01 5.86 7.26
CA GLU A 83 -9.21 7.08 7.38
C GLU A 83 -8.15 6.95 8.49
N GLN A 84 -8.53 6.40 9.65
CA GLN A 84 -7.63 6.20 10.79
C GLN A 84 -6.47 5.26 10.49
N GLU A 85 -6.70 4.19 9.73
CA GLU A 85 -5.65 3.28 9.29
C GLU A 85 -4.59 3.99 8.42
N GLY A 86 -4.99 5.00 7.63
CA GLY A 86 -4.04 5.85 6.90
C GLY A 86 -3.09 6.61 7.82
N PHE A 87 -3.58 7.13 8.95
CA PHE A 87 -2.74 7.80 9.95
C PHE A 87 -1.79 6.81 10.65
N LYS A 88 -2.25 5.60 10.98
CA LYS A 88 -1.39 4.57 11.57
C LYS A 88 -0.24 4.16 10.66
N LEU A 89 -0.47 4.11 9.34
CA LEU A 89 0.61 3.84 8.38
C LEU A 89 1.64 4.96 8.31
N LEU A 90 1.21 6.22 8.50
CA LEU A 90 2.16 7.33 8.65
C LEU A 90 2.96 7.19 9.95
N GLU A 91 2.31 6.86 11.07
CA GLU A 91 3.01 6.58 12.32
C GLU A 91 4.00 5.41 12.19
N GLU A 92 3.64 4.36 11.46
CA GLU A 92 4.55 3.25 11.15
C GLU A 92 5.76 3.73 10.34
N LEU A 93 5.56 4.54 9.29
CA LEU A 93 6.66 5.13 8.52
C LEU A 93 7.59 5.96 9.41
N GLU A 94 7.07 6.81 10.28
CA GLU A 94 7.89 7.63 11.19
C GLU A 94 8.72 6.77 12.15
N ASN A 95 8.17 5.66 12.64
CA ASN A 95 8.87 4.77 13.57
C ASN A 95 9.90 3.85 12.87
N GLU A 96 9.65 3.47 11.63
CA GLU A 96 10.43 2.46 10.92
C GLU A 96 11.54 3.05 10.02
N LEU A 97 11.44 4.32 9.64
CA LEU A 97 12.43 5.02 8.82
C LEU A 97 13.46 5.74 9.69
N GLU A 98 14.75 5.44 9.51
CA GLU A 98 15.82 6.03 10.33
C GLU A 98 15.93 7.56 10.18
N ASP A 99 15.67 8.08 8.98
CA ASP A 99 15.72 9.51 8.66
C ASP A 99 14.37 10.23 8.87
N GLY A 100 13.36 9.52 9.39
CA GLY A 100 11.97 10.00 9.50
C GLY A 100 11.23 10.06 8.15
N ILE A 101 10.00 10.57 8.17
CA ILE A 101 9.17 10.70 6.96
C ILE A 101 9.66 11.82 6.05
N ASP A 102 9.95 11.48 4.79
CA ASP A 102 9.96 12.42 3.66
C ASP A 102 8.53 12.82 3.26
N TRP A 103 8.10 14.00 3.73
CA TRP A 103 6.79 14.57 3.47
C TRP A 103 6.56 14.97 2.01
N VAL A 104 7.60 15.22 1.22
CA VAL A 104 7.46 15.52 -0.22
C VAL A 104 6.92 14.30 -0.94
N ILE A 105 7.36 13.11 -0.54
CA ILE A 105 6.91 11.84 -1.12
C ILE A 105 5.49 11.51 -0.68
N ILE A 106 5.14 11.75 0.59
CA ILE A 106 3.76 11.61 1.07
C ILE A 106 2.81 12.51 0.26
N GLN A 107 3.18 13.78 0.06
CA GLN A 107 2.38 14.70 -0.72
C GLN A 107 2.21 14.23 -2.17
N ASP A 108 3.28 13.77 -2.83
CA ASP A 108 3.23 13.25 -4.20
C ASP A 108 2.32 12.01 -4.31
N ILE A 109 2.36 11.11 -3.32
CA ILE A 109 1.48 9.94 -3.24
C ILE A 109 0.00 10.37 -3.16
N GLU A 110 -0.33 11.28 -2.26
CA GLU A 110 -1.69 11.77 -2.03
C GLU A 110 -2.22 12.56 -3.24
N GLU A 111 -1.36 13.34 -3.91
CA GLU A 111 -1.73 14.09 -5.12
C GLU A 111 -1.93 13.20 -6.35
N ARG A 112 -1.08 12.18 -6.57
CA ARG A 112 -1.32 11.14 -7.58
C ARG A 112 -2.59 10.35 -7.28
N GLY A 113 -3.06 10.40 -6.04
CA GLY A 113 -4.33 9.87 -5.60
C GLY A 113 -5.52 10.63 -6.16
N LYS A 114 -5.46 11.94 -6.40
CA LYS A 114 -6.58 12.81 -6.82
C LYS A 114 -7.09 12.51 -8.23
#